data_AF-A0A8T3WJB9-F1
#
_entry.id   AF-A0A8T3WJB9-F1
#
_cell.length_a   1.000
_cell.length_b   1.000
_cell.length_c   1.000
_cell.angle_alpha   90.00
_cell.angle_beta   90.00
_cell.angle_gamma   90.00
#
_symmetry.space_group_name_H-M   'P 1'
#
loop_
_entity.id
_entity.type
_entity.pdbx_description
1 polymer ?
#
loop_
_entity_poly.entity_id
_entity_poly.type
_entity_poly.pdbx_seq_one_letter_code
_entity_poly.pdbx_strand_id
1 'polypeptide(L)'
;MHKAGFEDTYLTTHAAERHARDTLYENRYLVGNADYLIVALWGDNGTKIAEVFGYGGISEWPGNPDKYCWIFHDGVYQPEKTLIACGDTDIALGREEEYRRTTRDIRKFMAFIPRLSDDLEACSY
;
A
#
# COMPACT_ATOMS: atom_id res chain seq x y z
N MET A 1 6.33 -3.29 -1.36
CA MET A 1 5.34 -3.67 -2.39
C MET A 1 4.97 -5.12 -2.13
N HIS A 2 3.72 -5.36 -1.77
CA HIS A 2 3.16 -6.68 -1.50
C HIS A 2 2.48 -7.23 -2.79
N LYS A 3 2.42 -8.56 -3.02
CA LYS A 3 2.15 -9.18 -4.34
C LYS A 3 1.06 -10.27 -4.36
N ALA A 4 -0.02 -10.11 -3.64
CA ALA A 4 -1.16 -11.04 -3.71
C ALA A 4 -2.03 -10.78 -4.97
N GLY A 5 -2.47 -11.83 -5.68
CA GLY A 5 -3.29 -11.69 -6.91
C GLY A 5 -2.59 -10.93 -8.05
N PHE A 6 -1.27 -10.81 -7.96
CA PHE A 6 -0.45 -9.93 -8.77
C PHE A 6 -0.26 -10.46 -10.20
N GLU A 7 0.00 -11.76 -10.34
CA GLU A 7 0.28 -12.39 -11.64
C GLU A 7 -0.96 -12.51 -12.53
N ASP A 8 -2.15 -12.67 -11.93
CA ASP A 8 -3.41 -12.82 -12.68
C ASP A 8 -3.84 -11.52 -13.39
N THR A 9 -3.31 -10.37 -12.96
CA THR A 9 -3.74 -9.05 -13.47
C THR A 9 -2.57 -8.18 -13.97
N TYR A 10 -1.35 -8.39 -13.47
CA TYR A 10 -0.14 -7.69 -13.92
C TYR A 10 0.93 -8.66 -14.41
N LEU A 11 1.43 -8.42 -15.62
CA LEU A 11 2.46 -9.26 -16.25
C LEU A 11 3.83 -9.21 -15.55
N THR A 12 4.14 -8.13 -14.80
CA THR A 12 5.43 -7.95 -14.12
C THR A 12 5.35 -7.00 -12.93
N THR A 13 6.27 -7.15 -11.97
CA THR A 13 6.53 -6.19 -10.87
C THR A 13 6.72 -4.76 -11.36
N HIS A 14 7.41 -4.59 -12.49
CA HIS A 14 7.64 -3.29 -13.10
C HIS A 14 6.36 -2.62 -13.62
N ALA A 15 5.41 -3.39 -14.16
CA ALA A 15 4.13 -2.86 -14.63
C ALA A 15 3.29 -2.31 -13.48
N ALA A 16 3.34 -2.97 -12.32
CA ALA A 16 2.59 -2.53 -11.15
C ALA A 16 3.30 -1.37 -10.44
N GLU A 17 4.63 -1.36 -10.36
CA GLU A 17 5.39 -0.18 -9.90
C GLU A 17 5.06 1.06 -10.74
N ARG A 18 5.08 0.90 -12.07
CA ARG A 18 4.68 1.95 -13.01
C ARG A 18 3.26 2.41 -12.73
N HIS A 19 2.31 1.47 -12.57
CA HIS A 19 0.93 1.81 -12.27
C HIS A 19 0.80 2.60 -10.96
N ALA A 20 1.42 2.14 -9.87
CA ALA A 20 1.40 2.85 -8.59
C ALA A 20 1.93 4.29 -8.72
N ARG A 21 3.04 4.45 -9.43
CA ARG A 21 3.64 5.78 -9.66
C ARG A 21 2.74 6.67 -10.50
N ASP A 22 2.21 6.16 -11.61
CA ASP A 22 1.40 6.95 -12.54
C ASP A 22 0.08 7.36 -11.86
N THR A 23 -0.57 6.44 -11.13
CA THR A 23 -1.77 6.69 -10.32
C THR A 23 -1.53 7.77 -9.26
N LEU A 24 -0.44 7.69 -8.49
CA LEU A 24 -0.09 8.70 -7.48
C LEU A 24 0.22 10.07 -8.11
N TYR A 25 0.87 10.08 -9.27
CA TYR A 25 1.21 11.31 -9.99
C TYR A 25 -0.04 12.05 -10.48
N GLU A 26 -0.98 11.33 -11.08
CA GLU A 26 -2.23 11.87 -11.59
C GLU A 26 -3.15 12.38 -10.47
N ASN A 27 -3.04 11.78 -9.27
CA ASN A 27 -3.96 12.01 -8.16
C ASN A 27 -3.29 12.65 -6.93
N ARG A 28 -2.15 13.35 -7.10
CA ARG A 28 -1.39 13.94 -5.99
C ARG A 28 -2.19 14.81 -5.03
N TYR A 29 -3.27 15.43 -5.52
CA TYR A 29 -4.15 16.29 -4.71
C TYR A 29 -5.00 15.49 -3.73
N LEU A 30 -5.27 14.21 -4.00
CA LEU A 30 -6.00 13.32 -3.10
C LEU A 30 -5.15 12.88 -1.91
N VAL A 31 -3.83 12.77 -2.10
CA VAL A 31 -2.89 12.22 -1.11
C VAL A 31 -2.62 13.18 0.05
N GLY A 32 -2.92 14.47 -0.12
CA GLY A 32 -2.94 15.45 0.98
C GLY A 32 -1.61 15.58 1.74
N ASN A 33 -1.70 15.56 3.07
CA ASN A 33 -0.58 15.77 4.01
C ASN A 33 0.04 14.46 4.52
N ALA A 34 0.01 13.37 3.73
CA ALA A 34 0.67 12.14 4.13
C ALA A 34 2.20 12.32 4.20
N ASP A 35 2.81 11.93 5.32
CA ASP A 35 4.25 11.87 5.55
C ASP A 35 4.89 10.69 4.79
N TYR A 36 4.19 9.54 4.75
CA TYR A 36 4.58 8.38 3.94
C TYR A 36 3.37 7.58 3.47
N LEU A 37 3.60 6.74 2.46
CA LEU A 37 2.58 5.90 1.83
C LEU A 37 2.99 4.43 1.87
N ILE A 38 1.98 3.57 2.03
CA ILE A 38 2.07 2.13 1.75
C ILE A 38 1.13 1.86 0.59
N VAL A 39 1.66 1.23 -0.46
CA VAL A 39 0.87 0.84 -1.62
C VAL A 39 0.85 -0.68 -1.73
N ALA A 40 -0.36 -1.25 -1.72
CA ALA A 40 -0.62 -2.64 -2.06
C ALA A 40 -1.26 -2.71 -3.44
N LEU A 41 -0.80 -3.65 -4.26
CA LEU A 41 -1.25 -3.83 -5.63
C LEU A 41 -1.72 -5.27 -5.76
N TRP A 42 -2.95 -5.45 -6.21
CA TRP A 42 -3.58 -6.75 -6.38
C TRP A 42 -4.60 -6.69 -7.52
N GLY A 43 -5.21 -7.83 -7.81
CA GLY A 43 -6.16 -7.97 -8.90
C GLY A 43 -7.42 -8.72 -8.48
N ASP A 44 -8.55 -8.33 -9.04
CA ASP A 44 -9.83 -9.02 -8.86
C ASP A 44 -10.59 -9.06 -10.19
N ASN A 45 -10.89 -10.28 -10.67
CA ASN A 45 -11.66 -10.50 -11.91
C ASN A 45 -11.15 -9.68 -13.13
N GLY A 46 -9.82 -9.55 -13.26
CA GLY A 46 -9.18 -8.77 -14.34
C GLY A 46 -9.11 -7.26 -14.10
N THR A 47 -9.65 -6.77 -12.98
CA THR A 47 -9.53 -5.38 -12.54
C THR A 47 -8.23 -5.20 -11.77
N LYS A 48 -7.47 -4.17 -12.13
CA LYS A 48 -6.24 -3.78 -11.43
C LYS A 48 -6.56 -2.90 -10.25
N ILE A 49 -6.17 -3.31 -9.06
CA ILE A 49 -6.48 -2.57 -7.83
C ILE A 49 -5.19 -2.06 -7.19
N ALA A 50 -5.19 -0.77 -6.86
CA ALA A 50 -4.17 -0.16 -6.03
C ALA A 50 -4.82 0.39 -4.75
N GLU A 51 -4.42 -0.17 -3.62
CA GLU A 51 -4.76 0.34 -2.30
C GLU A 51 -3.61 1.19 -1.80
N VAL A 52 -3.90 2.46 -1.55
CA VAL A 52 -2.93 3.44 -1.08
C VAL A 52 -3.32 3.82 0.34
N PHE A 53 -2.45 3.51 1.29
CA PHE A 53 -2.58 3.94 2.68
C PHE A 53 -1.62 5.08 2.94
N GLY A 54 -2.16 6.24 3.27
CA GLY A 54 -1.39 7.39 3.68
C GLY A 54 -1.29 7.49 5.19
N TYR A 55 -0.09 7.83 5.66
CA TYR A 55 0.20 8.04 7.06
C TYR A 55 0.68 9.47 7.21
N GLY A 56 -0.05 10.30 7.96
CA GLY A 56 0.27 11.72 8.14
C GLY A 56 0.16 12.16 9.59
N GLY A 57 0.47 13.44 9.84
CA GLY A 57 0.30 14.05 11.15
C GLY A 57 1.25 13.51 12.21
N ILE A 58 2.40 12.96 11.81
CA ILE A 58 3.35 12.33 12.74
C ILE A 58 4.13 13.41 13.48
N SER A 59 3.59 13.85 14.62
CA SER A 59 4.26 14.81 15.51
C SER A 59 5.24 14.14 16.48
N GLU A 60 5.00 12.88 16.83
CA GLU A 60 5.81 12.07 17.75
C GLU A 60 6.01 10.67 17.15
N TRP A 61 7.23 10.14 17.24
CA TRP A 61 7.57 8.82 16.71
C TRP A 61 7.77 7.78 17.84
N PRO A 62 7.22 6.54 17.72
CA PRO A 62 6.42 6.06 16.61
C PRO A 62 5.00 6.68 16.59
N GLY A 63 4.40 6.99 17.75
CA GLY A 63 3.10 7.67 17.82
C GLY A 63 1.94 6.94 17.14
N ASN A 64 0.81 7.63 16.99
CA ASN A 64 -0.35 7.16 16.23
C ASN A 64 -0.59 8.14 15.06
N PRO A 65 -0.22 7.77 13.82
CA PRO A 65 -0.44 8.62 12.65
C PRO A 65 -1.93 8.71 12.28
N ASP A 66 -2.30 9.81 11.64
CA ASP A 66 -3.54 9.87 10.87
C ASP A 66 -3.44 8.90 9.70
N LYS A 67 -4.48 8.08 9.52
CA LYS A 67 -4.55 7.10 8.42
C LYS A 67 -5.55 7.55 7.38
N TYR A 68 -5.07 7.58 6.15
CA TYR A 68 -5.85 7.86 4.95
C TYR A 68 -5.86 6.60 4.09
N CYS A 69 -6.96 6.36 3.38
CA CYS A 69 -7.05 5.24 2.47
C CYS A 69 -7.69 5.69 1.16
N TRP A 70 -7.06 5.30 0.04
CA TRP A 70 -7.56 5.53 -1.30
C TRP A 70 -7.46 4.24 -2.10
N ILE A 71 -8.54 3.90 -2.80
CA ILE A 71 -8.57 2.76 -3.71
C ILE A 71 -8.63 3.28 -5.13
N PHE A 72 -7.87 2.67 -6.02
CA PHE A 72 -7.92 2.93 -7.45
C PHE A 72 -8.19 1.63 -8.19
N HIS A 73 -9.21 1.62 -9.05
CA HIS A 73 -9.50 0.53 -9.97
C HIS A 73 -9.08 0.96 -11.37
N ASP A 74 -8.19 0.21 -12.00
CA ASP A 74 -7.59 0.52 -13.30
C ASP A 74 -7.06 1.97 -13.38
N GLY A 75 -6.52 2.49 -12.27
CA GLY A 75 -5.97 3.84 -12.14
C GLY A 75 -7.01 4.92 -11.82
N VAL A 76 -8.29 4.58 -11.81
CA VAL A 76 -9.38 5.50 -11.50
C VAL A 76 -9.70 5.44 -10.01
N TYR A 77 -9.60 6.59 -9.33
CA TYR A 77 -9.95 6.71 -7.91
C TYR A 77 -11.41 6.31 -7.68
N GLN A 78 -11.61 5.40 -6.72
CA GLN A 78 -12.91 4.94 -6.29
C GLN A 78 -13.21 5.55 -4.91
N PRO A 79 -14.09 6.57 -4.81
CA PRO A 79 -14.48 7.18 -3.55
C PRO A 79 -15.44 6.29 -2.73
N GLU A 80 -15.39 4.97 -2.91
CA GLU A 80 -16.35 4.02 -2.33
C GLU A 80 -16.36 4.03 -0.80
N LYS A 81 -17.53 3.71 -0.23
CA LYS A 81 -17.75 3.62 1.22
C LYS A 81 -17.30 2.28 1.83
N THR A 82 -17.09 1.26 0.99
CA THR A 82 -16.74 -0.10 1.41
C THR A 82 -15.42 -0.49 0.77
N LEU A 83 -14.40 -0.62 1.61
CA LEU A 83 -13.10 -1.15 1.23
C LEU A 83 -13.20 -2.67 1.13
N ILE A 84 -13.16 -3.21 -0.09
CA ILE A 84 -12.75 -4.59 -0.28
C ILE A 84 -11.22 -4.54 -0.22
N ALA A 85 -10.67 -4.88 0.95
CA ALA A 85 -9.23 -4.97 1.12
C ALA A 85 -8.75 -6.39 0.76
N CYS A 86 -7.62 -6.50 0.08
CA CYS A 86 -6.94 -7.79 -0.01
C CYS A 86 -6.49 -8.20 1.41
N GLY A 87 -6.81 -9.44 1.85
CA GLY A 87 -6.41 -9.92 3.18
C GLY A 87 -4.90 -9.86 3.41
N ASP A 88 -4.10 -9.99 2.35
CA ASP A 88 -2.65 -9.85 2.46
C ASP A 88 -2.20 -8.39 2.62
N THR A 89 -3.01 -7.41 2.18
CA THR A 89 -2.80 -6.02 2.54
C THR A 89 -2.94 -5.82 4.05
N ASP A 90 -3.95 -6.42 4.68
CA ASP A 90 -4.13 -6.32 6.13
C ASP A 90 -2.93 -6.92 6.89
N ILE A 91 -2.40 -8.05 6.40
CA ILE A 91 -1.17 -8.66 6.96
C ILE A 91 0.02 -7.71 6.79
N ALA A 92 0.17 -7.09 5.62
CA ALA A 92 1.24 -6.15 5.33
C ALA A 92 1.20 -4.92 6.26
N LEU A 93 0.01 -4.35 6.47
CA LEU A 93 -0.20 -3.23 7.39
C LEU A 93 0.08 -3.62 8.84
N GLY A 94 -0.30 -4.84 9.25
CA GLY A 94 0.03 -5.36 10.58
C GLY A 94 1.53 -5.48 10.82
N ARG A 95 2.27 -6.07 9.87
CA ARG A 95 3.74 -6.19 9.94
C ARG A 95 4.43 -4.82 9.90
N GLU A 96 3.90 -3.88 9.13
CA GLU A 96 4.39 -2.50 9.14
C GLU A 96 4.25 -1.86 10.52
N GLU A 97 3.07 -1.97 11.15
CA GLU A 97 2.81 -1.43 12.48
C GLU A 97 3.76 -2.03 13.54
N GLU A 98 4.00 -3.34 13.51
CA GLU A 98 4.97 -4.01 14.39
C GLU A 98 6.40 -3.45 14.20
N TYR A 99 6.82 -3.30 12.94
CA TYR A 99 8.14 -2.74 12.62
C TYR A 99 8.27 -1.27 13.02
N ARG A 100 7.22 -0.48 12.78
CA ARG A 100 7.13 0.93 13.16
C ARG A 100 7.33 1.11 14.66
N ARG A 101 6.65 0.31 15.47
CA ARG A 101 6.75 0.32 16.95
C ARG A 101 8.12 -0.03 17.49
N THR A 102 8.89 -0.83 16.76
CA THR A 102 10.24 -1.26 17.17
C THR A 102 11.36 -0.39 16.59
N THR A 103 11.02 0.51 15.66
CA THR A 103 11.97 1.44 15.06
C THR A 103 12.00 2.75 15.84
N ARG A 104 13.20 3.27 16.16
CA ARG A 104 13.35 4.45 17.02
C ARG A 104 13.12 5.78 16.32
N ASP A 105 13.26 5.82 15.00
CA ASP A 105 13.16 7.06 14.23
C ASP A 105 12.59 6.81 12.82
N ILE A 106 11.85 7.79 12.33
CA ILE A 106 11.20 7.71 11.02
C ILE A 106 12.20 7.58 9.86
N ARG A 107 13.40 8.16 9.97
CA ARG A 107 14.40 8.09 8.88
C ARG A 107 14.89 6.67 8.71
N LYS A 108 15.15 5.96 9.80
CA LYS A 108 15.52 4.54 9.81
C LYS A 108 14.37 3.68 9.31
N PHE A 109 13.14 3.97 9.71
CA PHE A 109 11.97 3.27 9.20
C PHE A 109 11.86 3.40 7.68
N MET A 110 12.00 4.61 7.14
CA MET A 110 11.93 4.87 5.69
C MET A 110 13.13 4.31 4.92
N ALA A 111 14.31 4.24 5.54
CA ALA A 111 15.50 3.67 4.92
C ALA A 111 15.46 2.13 4.84
N PHE A 112 14.69 1.49 5.71
CA PHE A 112 14.60 0.04 5.83
C PHE A 112 13.14 -0.40 5.85
N ILE A 113 12.49 -0.35 4.69
CA ILE A 113 11.14 -0.88 4.54
C ILE A 113 11.19 -2.38 4.91
N PRO A 114 10.35 -2.86 5.85
CA PRO A 114 10.34 -4.26 6.23
C PRO A 114 10.08 -5.10 4.97
N ARG A 115 10.98 -6.04 4.69
CA ARG A 115 10.70 -7.07 3.68
C ARG A 115 9.57 -7.91 4.25
N LEU A 116 8.36 -7.67 3.77
CA LEU A 116 7.27 -8.63 3.88
C LEU A 116 7.80 -9.87 3.16
N SER A 117 8.21 -10.89 3.94
CA SER A 117 8.98 -12.02 3.45
C SER A 117 8.38 -12.63 2.18
N ASP A 118 9.25 -13.23 1.36
CA ASP A 118 8.92 -13.92 0.11
C ASP A 118 7.95 -15.12 0.29
N ASP A 119 7.44 -15.36 1.51
CA ASP A 119 6.57 -16.48 1.89
C ASP A 119 5.08 -16.25 1.59
N LEU A 120 4.71 -15.13 0.94
CA LEU A 120 3.32 -14.80 0.57
C LEU A 120 3.00 -15.18 -0.89
N GLU A 121 3.78 -16.05 -1.53
CA GLU A 121 3.54 -16.56 -2.90
C GLU A 121 2.31 -17.48 -3.06
N ALA A 122 1.42 -17.62 -2.08
CA ALA A 122 0.37 -18.62 -2.13
C ALA A 122 -1.01 -18.07 -1.76
N CYS A 123 -1.67 -17.44 -2.72
CA CYS A 123 -3.13 -17.49 -2.88
C CYS A 123 -3.48 -17.36 -4.37
N SER A 124 -3.20 -18.43 -5.13
CA SER A 124 -3.83 -18.70 -6.42
C SER A 124 -5.05 -19.59 -6.15
N TYR A 125 -6.24 -19.02 -6.26
CA TYR A 125 -7.52 -19.73 -6.26
C TYR A 125 -8.19 -19.59 -7.61
#